data_AF-K0ZM99-F1
#
_entry.id   AF-K0ZM99-F1
#
_cell.length_a   1.000
_cell.length_b   1.000
_cell.length_c   1.000
_cell.angle_alpha   90.00
_cell.angle_beta   90.00
_cell.angle_gamma   90.00
#
_symmetry.space_group_name_H-M   'P 1'
#
loop_
_entity.id
_entity.type
_entity.pdbx_description
1 polymer ?
#
loop_
_entity_poly.entity_id
_entity_poly.type
_entity_poly.pdbx_seq_one_letter_code
_entity_poly.pdbx_strand_id
1 'polypeptide(L)'
;INGGERIIVSQLVRSPGVYFNDKVDKNGKVGYGSTVIPNRGAWLELESDSKDIAYTRIDRTRKIPFTTLVRALGFSGDDEIFDIFGDSELVRNTVEKDIHKNPMDSRTDEALKEIYERLRPGEPKTAESSRSLLVARFFDPRRYDLAAVGRYKINKKLNVKTRLLNQTIAEPLVDPETGEILV
;
A
#
# COMPACT_ATOMS: atom_id res chain seq x y z
N ILE A 1 -5.57 -32.86 27.22
CA ILE A 1 -6.53 -33.03 26.09
C ILE A 1 -6.65 -34.50 25.79
N ASN A 2 -7.87 -35.07 25.78
CA ASN A 2 -8.12 -36.51 25.60
C ASN A 2 -7.24 -37.42 26.49
N GLY A 3 -7.10 -37.08 27.77
CA GLY A 3 -6.29 -37.87 28.73
C GLY A 3 -4.77 -37.67 28.66
N GLY A 4 -4.25 -36.98 27.64
CA GLY A 4 -2.83 -36.63 27.55
C GLY A 4 -2.52 -35.24 28.13
N GLU A 5 -1.43 -35.15 28.90
CA GLU A 5 -0.87 -33.88 29.35
C GLU A 5 -0.41 -33.02 28.17
N ARG A 6 -0.59 -31.71 28.29
CA ARG A 6 -0.15 -30.74 27.27
C ARG A 6 0.41 -29.50 27.94
N ILE A 7 1.42 -28.94 27.29
CA ILE A 7 2.03 -27.67 27.67
C ILE A 7 1.81 -26.71 26.50
N ILE A 8 1.37 -25.49 26.82
CA ILE A 8 1.29 -24.39 25.85
C ILE A 8 2.65 -23.71 25.82
N VAL A 9 3.28 -23.65 24.66
CA VAL A 9 4.58 -23.01 24.45
C VAL A 9 4.37 -21.68 23.76
N SER A 10 5.04 -20.63 24.26
CA SER A 10 5.03 -19.32 23.63
C SER A 10 5.73 -19.37 22.26
N GLN A 11 5.08 -18.80 21.24
CA GLN A 11 5.67 -18.67 19.90
C GLN A 11 6.20 -17.25 19.69
N LEU A 12 7.36 -17.14 19.04
CA LEU A 12 7.86 -15.86 18.54
C LEU A 12 7.33 -15.62 17.14
N VAL A 13 6.53 -14.57 16.99
CA VAL A 13 5.96 -14.15 15.70
C VAL A 13 6.38 -12.72 15.37
N ARG A 14 6.38 -12.36 14.09
CA ARG A 14 6.58 -10.96 13.69
C ARG A 14 5.44 -10.12 14.25
N SER A 15 5.78 -9.04 14.93
CA SER A 15 4.77 -8.11 15.43
C SER A 15 4.11 -7.35 14.28
N PRO A 16 2.83 -6.94 14.44
CA PRO A 16 2.16 -6.10 13.44
C PRO A 16 2.94 -4.81 13.15
N GLY A 17 2.83 -4.31 11.92
CA GLY A 17 3.48 -3.08 11.49
C GLY A 17 3.88 -3.06 10.01
N VAL A 18 4.63 -2.03 9.63
CA VAL A 18 5.22 -1.89 8.29
C VAL A 18 6.70 -2.22 8.32
N TYR A 19 7.14 -3.03 7.37
CA TYR A 19 8.52 -3.46 7.20
C TYR A 19 8.99 -3.07 5.81
N PHE A 20 10.23 -2.61 5.69
CA PHE A 20 10.87 -2.30 4.42
C PHE A 20 11.98 -3.31 4.18
N ASN A 21 12.22 -3.63 2.91
CA ASN A 21 13.32 -4.47 2.47
C ASN A 21 13.86 -3.92 1.15
N ASP A 22 15.10 -4.24 0.88
CA ASP A 22 15.74 -4.08 -0.42
C ASP A 22 16.07 -5.45 -1.00
N LYS A 23 16.17 -5.51 -2.33
CA LYS A 23 16.58 -6.70 -3.04
C LYS A 23 17.40 -6.30 -4.25
N VAL A 24 18.65 -6.74 -4.29
CA VAL A 24 19.50 -6.57 -5.46
C VAL A 24 19.12 -7.63 -6.50
N ASP A 25 18.82 -7.19 -7.71
CA ASP A 25 18.57 -8.09 -8.83
C ASP A 25 19.86 -8.62 -9.45
N LYS A 26 19.75 -9.48 -10.48
CA LYS A 26 20.91 -10.08 -11.15
C LYS A 26 21.78 -9.05 -11.90
N ASN A 27 21.23 -7.87 -12.20
CA ASN A 27 21.89 -6.80 -12.93
C ASN A 27 22.48 -5.74 -11.97
N GLY A 28 22.43 -5.98 -10.65
CA GLY A 28 22.94 -5.06 -9.63
C GLY A 28 21.97 -3.94 -9.26
N LYS A 29 20.74 -3.92 -9.82
CA LYS A 29 19.74 -2.90 -9.49
C LYS A 29 19.08 -3.22 -8.16
N VAL A 30 18.98 -2.20 -7.30
CA VAL A 30 18.33 -2.30 -6.00
C VAL A 30 16.83 -2.06 -6.18
N GLY A 31 16.02 -3.10 -5.99
CA GLY A 31 14.58 -2.98 -5.82
C GLY A 31 14.23 -2.74 -4.35
N TYR A 32 13.18 -1.97 -4.10
CA TYR A 32 12.69 -1.70 -2.75
C TYR A 32 11.30 -2.31 -2.58
N GLY A 33 11.06 -2.88 -1.40
CA GLY A 33 9.78 -3.46 -1.03
C GLY A 33 9.32 -3.01 0.34
N SER A 34 8.02 -3.09 0.56
CA SER A 34 7.44 -2.96 1.88
C SER A 34 6.31 -3.97 2.11
N THR A 35 6.09 -4.32 3.37
CA THR A 35 5.02 -5.23 3.79
C THR A 35 4.34 -4.68 5.02
N VAL A 36 3.03 -4.45 4.92
CA VAL A 36 2.15 -4.15 6.05
C VAL A 36 1.57 -5.45 6.57
N ILE A 37 1.94 -5.80 7.79
CA ILE A 37 1.51 -7.00 8.49
C ILE A 37 0.49 -6.59 9.57
N PRO A 38 -0.79 -6.96 9.45
CA PRO A 38 -1.77 -6.73 10.50
C PRO A 38 -1.65 -7.74 11.64
N ASN A 39 -2.29 -7.45 12.77
CA ASN A 39 -2.56 -8.43 13.82
C ASN A 39 -3.57 -9.48 13.35
N ARG A 40 -4.61 -9.02 12.64
CA ARG A 40 -5.61 -9.84 11.97
C ARG A 40 -6.03 -9.13 10.69
N GLY A 41 -6.05 -9.83 9.55
CA GLY A 41 -6.51 -9.28 8.28
C GLY A 41 -5.56 -9.57 7.13
N ALA A 42 -5.85 -8.96 5.98
CA ALA A 42 -5.09 -9.12 4.76
C ALA A 42 -3.72 -8.43 4.83
N TRP A 43 -2.70 -9.04 4.24
CA TRP A 43 -1.40 -8.39 4.07
C TRP A 43 -1.45 -7.43 2.88
N LEU A 44 -0.69 -6.33 2.97
CA LEU A 44 -0.47 -5.41 1.86
C LEU A 44 1.03 -5.33 1.58
N GLU A 45 1.44 -5.66 0.37
CA GLU A 45 2.83 -5.69 -0.05
C GLU A 45 3.03 -4.72 -1.21
N LEU A 46 4.09 -3.91 -1.15
CA LEU A 46 4.53 -3.05 -2.24
C LEU A 46 5.94 -3.47 -2.67
N GLU A 47 6.24 -3.40 -3.95
CA GLU A 47 7.59 -3.70 -4.47
C GLU A 47 7.85 -2.95 -5.78
N SER A 48 9.09 -2.50 -5.99
CA SER A 48 9.57 -2.08 -7.31
C SER A 48 10.27 -3.24 -8.02
N ASP A 49 10.17 -3.28 -9.34
CA ASP A 49 10.87 -4.25 -10.17
C ASP A 49 12.11 -3.64 -10.87
N SER A 50 12.79 -4.45 -11.70
CA SER A 50 13.98 -4.02 -12.43
C SER A 50 13.70 -2.95 -13.50
N LYS A 51 12.43 -2.71 -13.85
CA LYS A 51 11.99 -1.72 -14.83
C LYS A 51 11.45 -0.44 -14.18
N ASP A 52 11.70 -0.26 -12.88
CA ASP A 52 11.15 0.84 -12.07
C ASP A 52 9.62 0.88 -12.08
N ILE A 53 8.95 -0.26 -12.16
CA ILE A 53 7.50 -0.31 -12.02
C ILE A 53 7.16 -0.68 -10.58
N ALA A 54 6.34 0.14 -9.93
CA ALA A 54 5.80 -0.13 -8.61
C ALA A 54 4.57 -1.03 -8.70
N TYR A 55 4.59 -2.11 -7.94
CA TYR A 55 3.52 -3.07 -7.82
C TYR A 55 2.97 -3.11 -6.40
N THR A 56 1.71 -3.51 -6.31
CA THR A 56 1.07 -3.89 -5.06
C THR A 56 0.52 -5.30 -5.14
N ARG A 57 0.50 -5.99 -4.00
CA ARG A 57 -0.11 -7.28 -3.80
C ARG A 57 -0.96 -7.24 -2.52
N ILE A 58 -2.21 -7.68 -2.64
CA ILE A 58 -3.12 -7.81 -1.51
C ILE A 58 -3.26 -9.29 -1.20
N ASP A 59 -3.06 -9.67 0.07
CA ASP A 59 -3.29 -11.03 0.58
C ASP A 59 -2.63 -12.14 -0.25
N ARG A 60 -1.36 -11.94 -0.63
CA ARG A 60 -0.56 -12.91 -1.39
C ARG A 60 -1.08 -13.24 -2.80
N THR A 61 -1.94 -12.40 -3.38
CA THR A 61 -2.46 -12.56 -4.74
C THR A 61 -1.45 -12.15 -5.83
N ARG A 62 -1.87 -12.13 -7.10
CA ARG A 62 -1.03 -11.67 -8.22
C ARG A 62 -0.84 -10.15 -8.17
N LYS A 63 0.38 -9.69 -8.44
CA LYS A 63 0.74 -8.26 -8.47
C LYS A 63 -0.14 -7.47 -9.45
N ILE A 64 -0.53 -6.26 -9.06
CA ILE A 64 -1.13 -5.22 -9.92
C ILE A 64 -0.27 -3.96 -9.82
N PRO A 65 -0.27 -3.06 -10.82
CA PRO A 65 0.37 -1.75 -10.68
C PRO A 65 -0.10 -1.07 -9.40
N PHE A 66 0.82 -0.40 -8.70
CA PHE A 66 0.48 0.29 -7.45
C PHE A 66 -0.61 1.35 -7.66
N THR A 67 -0.58 2.05 -8.80
CA THR A 67 -1.58 3.07 -9.18
C THR A 67 -2.98 2.49 -9.30
N THR A 68 -3.16 1.20 -9.62
CA THR A 68 -4.47 0.55 -9.61
C THR A 68 -5.10 0.59 -8.20
N LEU A 69 -4.31 0.39 -7.14
CA LEU A 69 -4.82 0.54 -5.77
C LEU A 69 -5.16 2.00 -5.45
N VAL A 70 -4.33 2.95 -5.90
CA VAL A 70 -4.56 4.39 -5.70
C VAL A 70 -5.88 4.83 -6.34
N ARG A 71 -6.13 4.43 -7.60
CA ARG A 71 -7.39 4.69 -8.31
C ARG A 71 -8.59 4.08 -7.63
N ALA A 72 -8.45 2.86 -7.11
CA ALA A 72 -9.52 2.19 -6.37
C ALA A 72 -9.88 2.90 -5.06
N LEU A 73 -8.95 3.66 -4.46
CA LEU A 73 -9.18 4.48 -3.28
C LEU A 73 -9.84 5.83 -3.60
N GLY A 74 -9.95 6.22 -4.88
CA GLY A 74 -10.67 7.40 -5.35
C GLY A 74 -9.84 8.40 -6.14
N PHE A 75 -8.50 8.24 -6.18
CA PHE A 75 -7.61 9.15 -6.89
C PHE A 75 -7.47 8.70 -8.35
N SER A 76 -8.40 9.15 -9.18
CA SER A 76 -8.70 8.50 -10.46
C SER A 76 -7.84 9.01 -11.62
N GLY A 77 -7.36 10.26 -11.55
CA GLY A 77 -6.62 10.93 -12.63
C GLY A 77 -5.12 10.67 -12.57
N ASP A 78 -4.46 10.72 -13.72
CA ASP A 78 -2.99 10.58 -13.78
C ASP A 78 -2.31 11.79 -13.13
N ASP A 79 -2.80 13.00 -13.42
CA ASP A 79 -2.31 14.25 -12.82
C ASP A 79 -2.39 14.21 -11.28
N GLU A 80 -3.51 13.74 -10.74
CA GLU A 80 -3.71 13.59 -9.29
C GLU A 80 -2.71 12.60 -8.67
N ILE A 81 -2.36 11.52 -9.38
CA ILE A 81 -1.32 10.59 -8.95
C ILE A 81 0.06 11.25 -8.96
N PHE A 82 0.36 12.06 -9.98
CA PHE A 82 1.62 12.82 -10.05
C PHE A 82 1.70 13.88 -8.95
N ASP A 83 0.59 14.54 -8.60
CA ASP A 83 0.54 15.51 -7.50
C ASP A 83 0.81 14.83 -6.14
N ILE A 84 0.30 13.62 -5.93
CA ILE A 84 0.46 12.89 -4.66
C ILE A 84 1.87 12.31 -4.50
N PHE A 85 2.41 11.70 -5.57
CA PHE A 85 3.66 10.92 -5.49
C PHE A 85 4.88 11.63 -6.10
N GLY A 86 4.66 12.78 -6.75
CA GLY A 86 5.68 13.50 -7.51
C GLY A 86 5.95 12.87 -8.88
N ASP A 87 6.59 13.65 -9.73
CA ASP A 87 6.97 13.23 -11.07
C ASP A 87 8.35 12.54 -11.07
N SER A 88 8.34 11.22 -10.93
CA SER A 88 9.54 10.39 -10.97
C SER A 88 9.41 9.29 -12.03
N GLU A 89 10.55 8.76 -12.51
CA GLU A 89 10.58 7.67 -13.49
C GLU A 89 9.74 6.48 -13.03
N LEU A 90 9.80 6.14 -11.75
CA LEU A 90 9.01 5.05 -11.17
C LEU A 90 7.50 5.31 -11.24
N VAL A 91 7.05 6.54 -10.99
CA VAL A 91 5.62 6.89 -11.07
C VAL A 91 5.16 6.89 -12.53
N ARG A 92 5.92 7.50 -13.45
CA ARG A 92 5.63 7.50 -14.89
C ARG A 92 5.50 6.08 -15.44
N ASN A 93 6.50 5.22 -15.21
CA ASN A 93 6.50 3.84 -15.69
C ASN A 93 5.33 3.03 -15.11
N THR A 94 4.92 3.33 -13.87
CA THR A 94 3.79 2.66 -13.23
C THR A 94 2.44 3.12 -13.81
N VAL A 95 2.26 4.41 -14.05
CA VAL A 95 1.06 4.97 -14.69
C VAL A 95 0.92 4.42 -16.11
N GLU A 96 2.00 4.42 -16.91
CA GLU A 96 2.00 3.84 -18.26
C GLU A 96 1.63 2.35 -18.27
N LYS A 97 2.00 1.60 -17.22
CA LYS A 97 1.66 0.19 -17.09
C LYS A 97 0.18 -0.05 -16.74
N ASP A 98 -0.47 0.92 -16.11
CA ASP A 98 -1.84 0.87 -15.60
C ASP A 98 -2.87 1.32 -16.64
N ILE A 99 -2.95 0.58 -17.75
CA ILE A 99 -3.75 0.95 -18.94
C ILE A 99 -5.25 0.90 -18.65
N HIS A 100 -5.99 1.90 -19.14
CA HIS A 100 -7.45 1.91 -19.14
C HIS A 100 -7.99 1.01 -20.25
N LYS A 101 -8.49 -0.18 -19.91
CA LYS A 101 -8.88 -1.21 -20.88
C LYS A 101 -10.32 -1.06 -21.35
N ASN A 102 -11.21 -0.58 -20.48
CA ASN A 102 -12.63 -0.44 -20.78
C ASN A 102 -13.10 1.01 -20.72
N PRO A 103 -13.26 1.70 -21.86
CA PRO A 103 -13.72 3.09 -21.90
C PRO A 103 -15.13 3.33 -21.32
N MET A 104 -15.92 2.27 -21.11
CA MET A 104 -17.25 2.41 -20.49
C MET A 104 -17.20 2.53 -18.97
N ASP A 105 -16.10 2.11 -18.35
CA ASP A 105 -15.92 2.19 -16.90
C ASP A 105 -15.16 3.47 -16.53
N SER A 106 -15.44 4.02 -15.35
CA SER A 106 -14.51 5.00 -14.77
C SER A 106 -13.19 4.32 -14.40
N ARG A 107 -12.09 5.10 -14.31
CA ARG A 107 -10.78 4.60 -13.88
C ARG A 107 -10.84 3.96 -12.48
N THR A 108 -11.63 4.53 -11.58
CA THR A 108 -11.84 3.98 -10.24
C THR A 108 -12.62 2.67 -10.28
N ASP A 109 -13.68 2.57 -11.09
CA ASP A 109 -14.49 1.36 -11.16
C ASP A 109 -13.74 0.21 -11.82
N GLU A 110 -12.96 0.49 -12.87
CA GLU A 110 -12.07 -0.49 -13.49
C GLU A 110 -11.04 -1.00 -12.47
N ALA A 111 -10.39 -0.09 -11.73
CA ALA A 111 -9.40 -0.43 -10.72
C ALA A 111 -10.00 -1.30 -9.60
N LEU A 112 -11.20 -0.96 -9.13
CA LEU A 112 -11.94 -1.76 -8.15
C LEU A 112 -12.22 -3.17 -8.69
N LYS A 113 -12.71 -3.28 -9.93
CA LYS A 113 -12.98 -4.58 -10.58
C LYS A 113 -11.69 -5.37 -10.80
N GLU A 114 -10.57 -4.73 -11.10
CA GLU A 114 -9.27 -5.41 -11.22
C GLU A 114 -8.81 -5.99 -9.88
N ILE A 115 -8.93 -5.24 -8.78
CA ILE A 115 -8.63 -5.76 -7.44
C ILE A 115 -9.56 -6.91 -7.07
N TYR A 116 -10.86 -6.79 -7.35
CA TYR A 116 -11.83 -7.86 -7.08
C TYR A 116 -11.45 -9.15 -7.81
N GLU A 117 -11.09 -9.07 -9.10
CA GLU A 117 -10.66 -10.22 -9.89
C GLU A 117 -9.44 -10.93 -9.29
N ARG A 118 -8.49 -10.18 -8.71
CA ARG A 118 -7.30 -10.79 -8.08
C ARG A 118 -7.64 -11.51 -6.78
N LEU A 119 -8.62 -10.99 -6.03
CA LEU A 119 -9.06 -11.55 -4.75
C LEU A 119 -10.03 -12.70 -4.92
N ARG A 120 -10.89 -12.66 -5.93
CA ARG A 120 -11.94 -13.64 -6.22
C ARG A 120 -12.01 -13.97 -7.72
N PRO A 121 -11.04 -14.72 -8.25
CA PRO A 121 -10.97 -15.02 -9.68
C PRO A 121 -12.21 -15.81 -10.14
N GLY A 122 -12.80 -15.39 -11.25
CA GLY A 122 -13.96 -16.08 -11.86
C GLY A 122 -15.32 -15.80 -11.21
N GLU A 123 -15.38 -15.03 -10.13
CA GLU A 123 -16.66 -14.51 -9.62
C GLU A 123 -17.11 -13.27 -10.42
N PRO A 124 -18.42 -13.12 -10.70
CA PRO A 124 -18.93 -11.92 -11.36
C PRO A 124 -18.66 -10.68 -10.49
N LYS A 125 -18.23 -9.59 -11.14
CA LYS A 125 -17.80 -8.36 -10.48
C LYS A 125 -18.58 -7.14 -10.96
N THR A 126 -19.06 -6.35 -10.00
CA THR A 126 -19.62 -5.01 -10.23
C THR A 126 -18.77 -3.97 -9.51
N ALA A 127 -18.84 -2.70 -9.90
CA ALA A 127 -18.11 -1.64 -9.23
C ALA A 127 -18.45 -1.56 -7.73
N GLU A 128 -19.74 -1.66 -7.40
CA GLU A 128 -20.25 -1.59 -6.03
C GLU A 128 -19.81 -2.79 -5.16
N SER A 129 -19.93 -4.02 -5.69
CA SER A 129 -19.46 -5.22 -4.97
C SER A 129 -17.95 -5.20 -4.77
N SER A 130 -17.21 -4.68 -5.76
CA SER A 130 -15.75 -4.51 -5.70
C SER A 130 -15.33 -3.51 -4.64
N ARG A 131 -16.02 -2.36 -4.57
CA ARG A 131 -15.84 -1.35 -3.52
C ARG A 131 -16.12 -1.95 -2.14
N SER A 132 -17.25 -2.63 -2.00
CA SER A 132 -17.65 -3.25 -0.74
C SER A 132 -16.63 -4.29 -0.26
N LEU A 133 -16.08 -5.10 -1.18
CA LEU A 133 -15.02 -6.05 -0.85
C LEU A 133 -13.77 -5.36 -0.33
N LEU A 134 -13.28 -4.31 -1.02
CA LEU A 134 -12.08 -3.58 -0.62
C LEU A 134 -12.27 -2.92 0.76
N VAL A 135 -13.42 -2.27 0.97
CA VAL A 135 -13.79 -1.63 2.25
C VAL A 135 -13.83 -2.67 3.36
N ALA A 136 -14.56 -3.77 3.17
CA ALA A 136 -14.63 -4.85 4.16
C ALA A 136 -13.27 -5.50 4.43
N ARG A 137 -12.33 -5.48 3.47
CA ARG A 137 -11.03 -6.13 3.64
C ARG A 137 -10.08 -5.32 4.52
N PHE A 138 -10.06 -4.00 4.40
CA PHE A 138 -9.07 -3.13 5.07
C PHE A 138 -9.67 -2.18 6.11
N PHE A 139 -10.95 -1.84 6.00
CA PHE A 139 -11.57 -0.76 6.78
C PHE A 139 -12.68 -1.25 7.72
N ASP A 140 -13.02 -2.54 7.70
CA ASP A 140 -13.90 -3.15 8.70
C ASP A 140 -13.09 -3.58 9.94
N PRO A 141 -13.30 -2.99 11.13
CA PRO A 141 -12.57 -3.33 12.36
C PRO A 141 -12.73 -4.80 12.80
N ARG A 142 -13.81 -5.46 12.38
CA ARG A 142 -14.01 -6.90 12.65
C ARG A 142 -13.06 -7.75 11.82
N ARG A 143 -12.73 -7.32 10.61
CA ARG A 143 -11.91 -8.07 9.64
C ARG A 143 -10.45 -7.64 9.59
N TYR A 144 -10.15 -6.38 9.92
CA TYR A 144 -8.82 -5.81 9.89
C TYR A 144 -8.46 -5.14 11.22
N ASP A 145 -7.36 -5.58 11.82
CA ASP A 145 -6.87 -5.08 13.11
C ASP A 145 -5.34 -5.03 13.12
N LEU A 146 -4.77 -3.94 13.63
CA LEU A 146 -3.34 -3.75 13.82
C LEU A 146 -2.91 -3.97 15.29
N ALA A 147 -3.88 -4.05 16.21
CA ALA A 147 -3.69 -3.92 17.65
C ALA A 147 -2.96 -2.61 18.05
N ALA A 148 -2.92 -2.33 19.36
CA ALA A 148 -2.24 -1.15 19.89
C ALA A 148 -0.75 -1.12 19.51
N VAL A 149 -0.08 -2.28 19.57
CA VAL A 149 1.34 -2.41 19.20
C VAL A 149 1.60 -2.12 17.73
N GLY A 150 0.73 -2.57 16.81
CA GLY A 150 0.88 -2.31 15.39
C GLY A 150 0.64 -0.85 15.05
N ARG A 151 -0.39 -0.23 15.64
CA ARG A 151 -0.66 1.21 15.49
C ARG A 151 0.53 2.05 15.97
N TYR A 152 1.05 1.75 17.16
CA TYR A 152 2.24 2.42 17.69
C TYR A 152 3.44 2.28 16.74
N LYS A 153 3.73 1.06 16.25
CA LYS A 153 4.86 0.80 15.36
C LYS A 153 4.73 1.50 14.01
N ILE A 154 3.55 1.50 13.39
CA ILE A 154 3.31 2.20 12.11
C ILE A 154 3.47 3.70 12.29
N ASN A 155 2.83 4.29 13.30
CA ASN A 155 2.91 5.72 13.56
C ASN A 155 4.35 6.18 13.82
N LYS A 156 5.13 5.38 14.54
CA LYS A 156 6.55 5.64 14.77
C LYS A 156 7.37 5.52 13.48
N LYS A 157 7.12 4.49 12.67
CA LYS A 157 7.90 4.19 11.46
C LYS A 157 7.63 5.15 10.31
N LEU A 158 6.40 5.65 10.19
CA LEU A 158 5.97 6.58 9.12
C LEU A 158 5.96 8.04 9.56
N ASN A 159 6.51 8.36 10.73
CA ASN A 159 6.54 9.72 11.24
C ASN A 159 7.35 10.65 10.32
N VAL A 160 6.74 11.76 9.92
CA VAL A 160 7.35 12.75 9.01
C VAL A 160 8.64 13.34 9.60
N LYS A 161 8.70 13.58 10.91
CA LYS A 161 9.90 14.11 11.59
C LYS A 161 11.13 13.22 11.33
N THR A 162 10.94 11.91 11.31
CA THR A 162 12.04 10.97 11.02
C THR A 162 12.45 11.02 9.55
N ARG A 163 11.54 11.33 8.63
CA ARG A 163 11.84 11.45 7.19
C ARG A 163 12.57 12.76 6.84
N LEU A 164 12.27 13.84 7.56
CA LEU A 164 12.88 15.15 7.34
C LEU A 164 14.26 15.29 8.01
N LEU A 165 14.65 14.36 8.88
CA LEU A 165 15.92 14.42 9.58
C LEU A 165 17.09 14.40 8.58
N ASN A 166 18.01 15.36 8.71
CA ASN A 166 19.17 15.55 7.83
C ASN A 166 18.82 15.80 6.35
N GLN A 167 17.60 16.26 6.07
CA GLN A 167 17.21 16.75 4.74
C GLN A 167 17.25 18.27 4.71
N THR A 168 17.53 18.83 3.54
CA THR A 168 17.35 20.26 3.27
C THR A 168 15.93 20.48 2.79
N ILE A 169 15.24 21.49 3.35
CA ILE A 169 13.91 21.86 2.89
C ILE A 169 13.97 22.38 1.44
N ALA A 170 12.98 22.01 0.63
CA ALA A 170 12.89 22.47 -0.75
C ALA A 170 12.38 23.93 -0.83
N GLU A 171 11.54 24.31 0.12
CA GLU A 171 10.94 25.64 0.25
C GLU A 171 11.00 26.09 1.72
N PRO A 172 11.10 27.40 2.00
CA PRO A 172 11.08 27.92 3.36
C PRO A 172 9.81 27.48 4.10
N LEU A 173 9.97 27.04 5.35
CA LEU A 173 8.81 26.69 6.16
C LEU A 173 8.22 27.97 6.75
N VAL A 174 7.08 28.42 6.24
CA VAL A 174 6.45 29.67 6.69
C VAL A 174 5.29 29.37 7.62
N ASP A 175 5.23 30.07 8.75
CA ASP A 175 4.06 30.06 9.63
C ASP A 175 2.88 30.77 8.91
N PRO A 176 1.74 30.08 8.70
CA PRO A 176 0.65 30.62 7.90
C PRO A 176 -0.12 31.77 8.58
N GLU A 177 0.00 31.94 9.89
CA GLU A 177 -0.69 32.99 10.63
C GLU A 177 0.16 34.26 10.73
N THR A 178 1.48 34.11 10.90
CA THR A 178 2.40 35.22 11.13
C THR A 178 3.23 35.61 9.90
N GLY A 179 3.39 34.71 8.93
CA GLY A 179 4.27 34.88 7.78
C GLY A 179 5.76 34.75 8.11
N GLU A 180 6.11 34.32 9.33
CA GLU A 180 7.50 34.14 9.76
C GLU A 180 8.12 32.89 9.12
N ILE A 181 9.36 33.01 8.65
CA ILE A 181 10.15 31.86 8.16
C ILE A 181 10.71 31.12 9.37
N LEU A 182 10.25 29.89 9.58
CA LEU A 182 10.65 29.01 10.68
C LEU A 182 11.96 28.27 10.40
N VAL A 183 12.22 27.92 9.14
CA VAL A 183 13.42 27.22 8.65
C VAL A 183 13.72 27.68 7.22
#